data_AF-A0A2I0FIQ9-F1
#
_entry.id   AF-A0A2I0FIQ9-F1
#
_cell.length_a   1.000
_cell.length_b   1.000
_cell.length_c   1.000
_cell.angle_alpha   90.00
_cell.angle_beta   90.00
_cell.angle_gamma   90.00
#
_symmetry.space_group_name_H-M   'P 1'
#
loop_
_entity.id
_entity.type
_entity.pdbx_description
1 polymer ?
#
loop_
_entity_poly.entity_id
_entity_poly.type
_entity_poly.pdbx_seq_one_letter_code
_entity_poly.pdbx_strand_id
1 'polypeptide(L)' 'MASQESVENGFLKLVIDHPIEDHFGSEIRTGDKWFQDGAGRVVLEDNVEDYLIEVAQVEFCRAIE' A
#
# COMPACT_ATOMS: atom_id res chain seq x y z
N MET A 1 4.11 -17.58 -46.59
CA MET A 1 2.81 -17.00 -46.21
C MET A 1 3.05 -16.20 -44.94
N ALA A 2 3.25 -14.89 -45.09
CA ALA A 2 3.53 -13.98 -43.99
C ALA A 2 2.45 -12.91 -44.04
N SER A 3 1.48 -12.98 -43.12
CA SER A 3 0.50 -11.94 -42.87
C SER A 3 -0.25 -12.32 -41.59
N GLN A 4 0.09 -11.66 -40.49
CA GLN A 4 -0.89 -11.22 -39.50
C GLN A 4 -0.17 -10.29 -38.51
N GLU A 5 -0.05 -9.04 -38.93
CA GLU A 5 0.00 -7.90 -38.02
C GLU A 5 -1.42 -7.36 -37.81
N SER A 6 -1.55 -6.58 -36.74
CA SER A 6 -2.70 -5.74 -36.37
C SER A 6 -3.77 -6.42 -35.50
N VAL A 7 -3.45 -6.54 -34.21
CA VAL A 7 -4.45 -6.33 -33.15
C VAL A 7 -4.09 -5.06 -32.38
N GLU A 8 -4.43 -3.91 -32.96
CA GLU A 8 -4.70 -2.71 -32.20
C GLU A 8 -6.04 -2.94 -31.48
N ASN A 9 -6.01 -3.15 -30.16
CA ASN A 9 -7.20 -2.99 -29.34
C ASN A 9 -6.83 -2.64 -27.90
N GLY A 10 -7.21 -1.42 -27.51
CA GLY A 10 -7.45 -1.06 -26.13
C GLY A 10 -6.21 -0.60 -25.36
N PHE A 11 -5.89 0.68 -25.50
CA PHE A 11 -4.99 1.42 -24.60
C PHE A 11 -5.60 1.61 -23.20
N LEU A 12 -6.14 0.55 -22.59
CA LEU A 12 -6.36 0.51 -21.15
C LEU A 12 -5.00 0.25 -20.54
N LYS A 13 -4.31 1.35 -20.25
CA LYS A 13 -3.10 1.43 -19.44
C LYS A 13 -3.36 0.70 -18.11
N LEU A 14 -3.15 -0.61 -18.11
CA LEU A 14 -3.17 -1.49 -16.94
C LEU A 14 -1.85 -1.27 -16.19
N VAL A 15 -1.70 -0.05 -15.71
CA VAL A 15 -0.71 0.37 -14.73
C VAL A 15 -1.52 0.16 -13.45
N ILE A 16 -1.26 -0.83 -12.60
CA ILE A 16 0.03 -1.16 -11.97
C ILE A 16 -0.02 -2.63 -11.52
N ASP A 17 0.85 -3.50 -12.04
CA ASP A 17 1.03 -4.88 -11.54
C ASP A 17 2.11 -4.92 -10.44
N HIS A 18 2.03 -3.96 -9.51
CA HIS A 18 2.78 -4.03 -8.27
C HIS A 18 1.85 -3.52 -7.17
N PRO A 19 1.38 -4.40 -6.27
CA PRO A 19 0.64 -3.93 -5.10
C PRO A 19 1.49 -2.91 -4.35
N ILE A 20 0.87 -1.82 -3.90
CA ILE A 20 1.55 -0.94 -2.95
C ILE A 20 1.68 -1.75 -1.67
N GLU A 21 2.89 -1.96 -1.20
CA GLU A 21 3.14 -2.68 0.04
C GLU A 21 3.33 -1.68 1.18
N ASP A 22 2.78 -2.06 2.32
CA ASP A 22 2.97 -1.42 3.60
C ASP A 22 4.42 -1.52 4.10
N HIS A 23 4.80 -0.73 5.11
CA HIS A 23 6.06 -0.86 5.81
C HIS A 23 6.35 -2.29 6.29
N PHE A 24 5.29 -3.03 6.64
CA PHE A 24 5.39 -4.42 7.09
C PHE A 24 5.31 -5.46 5.96
N GLY A 25 5.26 -5.04 4.69
CA GLY A 25 5.12 -5.94 3.53
C GLY A 25 3.69 -6.44 3.30
N SER A 26 2.69 -5.80 3.92
CA SER A 26 1.28 -6.08 3.67
C SER A 26 0.82 -5.39 2.39
N GLU A 27 0.17 -6.12 1.50
CA GLU A 27 -0.43 -5.54 0.28
C GLU A 27 -1.57 -4.59 0.64
N ILE A 28 -1.50 -3.36 0.14
CA ILE A 28 -2.54 -2.34 0.22
C ILE A 28 -3.46 -2.49 -0.99
N ARG A 29 -4.73 -2.80 -0.73
CA ARG A 29 -5.74 -2.97 -1.75
C ARG A 29 -6.55 -1.71 -1.96
N THR A 30 -7.25 -1.68 -3.09
CA THR A 30 -8.18 -0.58 -3.38
C THR A 30 -9.33 -0.61 -2.37
N GLY A 31 -9.42 0.44 -1.55
CA GLY A 31 -10.42 0.55 -0.48
C GLY A 31 -9.83 0.46 0.92
N ASP A 32 -8.59 0.00 1.07
CA ASP A 32 -7.89 0.02 2.35
C ASP A 32 -7.51 1.45 2.71
N LYS A 33 -7.53 1.72 4.02
CA LYS A 33 -7.06 2.99 4.56
C LYS A 33 -5.61 2.83 4.99
N TRP A 34 -4.81 3.79 4.59
CA TRP A 34 -3.39 3.85 4.90
C TRP A 34 -2.97 5.32 4.95
N PHE A 35 -1.81 5.58 5.55
CA PHE A 35 -1.18 6.88 5.57
C PHE A 35 0.30 6.77 5.19
N GLN A 36 0.89 7.89 4.80
CA GLN A 36 2.33 7.99 4.53
C GLN A 36 2.97 8.89 5.58
N ASP A 37 4.04 8.43 6.20
CA ASP A 37 4.84 9.23 7.12
C ASP A 37 5.71 10.26 6.36
N GLY A 38 6.28 11.24 7.08
CA GLY A 38 7.16 12.25 6.50
C GLY A 38 8.44 11.69 5.86
N ALA A 39 8.89 10.49 6.24
CA ALA A 39 10.00 9.79 5.57
C ALA A 39 9.56 8.96 4.35
N GLY A 40 8.28 9.00 3.97
CA GLY A 40 7.75 8.31 2.80
C GLY A 40 7.34 6.85 3.04
N ARG A 41 7.37 6.36 4.29
CA ARG A 41 6.91 5.00 4.63
C ARG A 41 5.39 4.96 4.60
N VAL A 42 4.85 3.94 3.95
CA VAL A 42 3.42 3.70 3.87
C VAL A 42 3.00 2.77 5.00
N VAL A 43 1.90 3.11 5.68
CA VAL A 43 1.39 2.40 6.86
C VAL A 43 -0.12 2.18 6.75
N LEU A 44 -0.58 0.94 6.78
CA LEU A 44 -1.98 0.52 6.78
C LEU A 44 -2.63 0.86 8.13
N GLU A 45 -3.94 1.13 8.10
CA GLU A 45 -4.73 1.35 9.32
C GLU A 45 -4.64 0.15 10.27
N ASP A 46 -4.58 -1.07 9.75
CA ASP A 46 -4.43 -2.30 10.56
C ASP A 46 -3.05 -2.40 11.24
N ASN A 47 -2.02 -1.81 10.65
CA ASN A 47 -0.64 -1.89 11.12
C ASN A 47 -0.17 -0.59 11.81
N VAL A 48 -1.07 0.38 12.01
CA VAL A 48 -0.71 1.70 12.56
C VAL A 48 -0.23 1.61 14.00
N GLU A 49 -0.83 0.74 14.81
CA GLU A 49 -0.47 0.61 16.23
C GLU A 49 0.96 0.05 16.36
N ASP A 50 1.26 -1.04 15.67
CA ASP A 50 2.61 -1.61 15.60
C ASP A 50 3.62 -0.60 15.03
N TYR A 51 3.27 0.12 13.96
CA TYR A 51 4.14 1.16 13.40
C TYR A 51 4.47 2.24 14.44
N LEU A 52 3.47 2.73 15.18
CA LEU A 52 3.68 3.77 16.16
C LEU A 52 4.54 3.28 17.33
N ILE A 53 4.38 2.03 17.76
CA ILE A 53 5.19 1.44 18.84
C ILE A 53 6.63 1.20 18.37
N GLU A 54 6.84 0.57 17.22
CA GLU A 54 8.16 0.16 16.77
C GLU A 54 8.97 1.31 16.16
N VAL A 55 8.32 2.17 15.37
CA VAL A 55 8.99 3.23 14.59
C VAL A 55 8.96 4.56 15.31
N ALA A 56 7.81 4.95 15.86
CA ALA A 56 7.67 6.21 16.60
C ALA A 56 7.99 6.06 18.10
N GLN A 57 8.24 4.83 18.58
CA GLN A 57 8.58 4.53 19.98
C GLN A 57 7.57 5.10 20.98
N VAL A 58 6.28 5.09 20.61
CA VAL A 58 5.23 5.60 21.48
C VAL A 58 4.76 4.54 22.47
N GLU A 59 4.36 4.98 23.65
CA GLU A 59 3.69 4.15 24.64
C GLU A 59 2.20 4.48 24.68
N PHE A 60 1.35 3.48 24.44
CA PHE A 60 -0.09 3.63 24.57
C PHE A 60 -0.50 3.52 26.04
N CYS A 61 -0.85 4.66 26.65
CA CYS A 61 -1.44 4.68 27.98
C CYS A 61 -2.97 4.66 27.88
N ARG A 62 -3.61 3.64 28.45
CA ARG A 62 -5.06 3.64 28.66
C ARG A 62 -5.38 4.20 30.04
N ALA A 63 -6.29 5.16 30.11
CA ALA A 63 -6.85 5.57 31.39
C ALA A 63 -7.65 4.41 32.00
N ILE A 64 -7.34 4.07 33.24
CA ILE A 64 -8.07 3.08 34.03
C ILE A 64 -9.13 3.87 34.81
N GLU A 65 -10.41 3.61 34.55
CA GLU A 65 -11.54 4.16 35.30
C GLU A 65 -11.73 3.44 36.64
#